data_AF-A0A357WX30-F1
#
_entry.id   AF-A0A357WX30-F1
#
_cell.length_a   1.000
_cell.length_b   1.000
_cell.length_c   1.000
_cell.angle_alpha   90.00
_cell.angle_beta   90.00
_cell.angle_gamma   90.00
#
_symmetry.space_group_name_H-M   'P 1'
#
loop_
_entity.id
_entity.type
_entity.pdbx_description
1 polymer ?
#
loop_
_entity_poly.entity_id
_entity_poly.type
_entity_poly.pdbx_seq_one_letter_code
_entity_poly.pdbx_strand_id
1 'polypeptide(L)' 'MDVRNVRCSNYCDIQLYTDKHTGLLIVTSVIDNMVKGAAGQAIQNMNLLFGFCETDGIDMIPPAF' A
#
# COMPACT_ATOMS: atom_id res chain seq x y z
N MET A 1 -12.43 4.08 -2.90
CA MET A 1 -11.04 3.64 -3.07
C MET A 1 -10.66 3.88 -4.52
N ASP A 2 -9.56 4.58 -4.79
CA ASP A 2 -9.17 4.97 -6.15
C ASP A 2 -7.71 4.58 -6.40
N VAL A 3 -7.43 3.94 -7.53
CA VAL A 3 -6.06 3.53 -7.92
C VAL A 3 -5.12 4.72 -8.02
N ARG A 4 -5.63 5.90 -8.36
CA ARG A 4 -4.83 7.13 -8.44
C ARG A 4 -4.24 7.54 -7.09
N ASN A 5 -4.91 7.21 -5.99
CA ASN A 5 -4.50 7.61 -4.64
C ASN A 5 -3.30 6.82 -4.09
N VAL A 6 -2.86 5.74 -4.75
CA VAL A 6 -1.67 4.99 -4.31
C VAL A 6 -0.54 5.01 -5.34
N ARG A 7 -0.76 5.63 -6.50
CA ARG A 7 0.19 5.68 -7.61
C ARG A 7 1.51 6.30 -7.15
N CYS A 8 2.62 5.68 -7.54
CA CYS A 8 3.97 6.10 -7.17
C CYS A 8 4.23 6.19 -5.65
N SER A 9 3.44 5.51 -4.82
CA SER A 9 3.61 5.51 -3.36
C SER A 9 3.86 4.09 -2.85
N ASN A 10 4.41 3.99 -1.64
CA ASN A 10 4.55 2.72 -0.94
C ASN A 10 3.32 2.37 -0.08
N TYR A 11 2.17 3.00 -0.33
CA TYR A 11 0.94 2.76 0.41
C TYR A 11 0.18 1.51 -0.08
N CYS A 12 -0.53 0.90 0.86
CA CYS A 12 -1.55 -0.12 0.62
C CYS A 12 -2.83 0.35 1.32
N ASP A 13 -3.73 0.93 0.53
CA ASP A 13 -5.04 1.28 1.05
C ASP A 13 -5.84 -0.01 1.23
N ILE A 14 -6.62 -0.10 2.30
CA ILE A 14 -7.50 -1.24 2.56
C ILE A 14 -8.90 -0.72 2.90
N GLN A 15 -9.91 -1.26 2.23
CA GLN A 15 -11.31 -0.99 2.49
C GLN A 15 -12.06 -2.27 2.84
N LEU A 16 -12.95 -2.16 3.82
CA LEU A 16 -13.80 -3.25 4.29
C LEU A 16 -15.25 -2.92 3.96
N TYR A 17 -15.96 -3.86 3.34
CA TYR A 17 -17.39 -3.81 3.13
C TYR A 17 -18.02 -5.07 3.74
N THR A 18 -19.03 -4.90 4.57
CA THR A 18 -19.71 -6.02 5.23
C THR A 18 -21.18 -6.03 4.86
N ASP A 19 -21.64 -7.10 4.22
CA ASP A 19 -23.05 -7.37 4.04
C ASP A 19 -23.60 -8.09 5.29
N LYS A 20 -24.41 -7.38 6.06
CA LYS A 20 -24.99 -7.89 7.31
C LYS A 20 -26.05 -8.98 7.10
N HIS A 21 -26.65 -9.07 5.92
CA HIS A 21 -27.71 -10.03 5.64
C HIS A 21 -27.15 -11.41 5.33
N THR A 22 -26.03 -11.47 4.60
CA THR A 22 -25.36 -12.73 4.22
C THR A 22 -24.20 -13.08 5.15
N GLY A 23 -23.73 -12.14 5.96
CA GLY A 23 -22.50 -12.30 6.76
C GLY A 23 -21.22 -12.24 5.91
N LEU A 24 -21.31 -11.80 4.65
CA LEU A 24 -20.18 -11.69 3.74
C LEU A 24 -19.33 -10.46 4.09
N LEU A 25 -18.03 -10.68 4.31
CA LEU A 25 -17.01 -9.63 4.37
C LEU A 25 -16.26 -9.57 3.04
N ILE A 26 -16.33 -8.43 2.38
CA ILE A 26 -15.54 -8.09 1.21
C ILE A 26 -14.39 -7.19 1.66
N VAL A 27 -13.15 -7.64 1.43
CA VAL A 27 -11.94 -6.88 1.69
C VAL A 27 -11.33 -6.48 0.35
N THR A 28 -11.01 -5.20 0.18
CA THR A 28 -10.37 -4.68 -1.03
C THR A 28 -9.08 -3.96 -0.66
N SER A 29 -7.99 -4.29 -1.34
CA SER A 29 -6.69 -3.62 -1.22
C SER A 29 -6.28 -3.00 -2.54
N VAL A 30 -5.64 -1.83 -2.51
CA VAL A 30 -5.10 -1.17 -3.71
C VAL A 30 -3.68 -0.70 -3.43
N ILE A 31 -2.78 -1.01 -4.35
CA ILE A 31 -1.35 -0.68 -4.31
C ILE A 31 -0.90 -0.19 -5.67
N ASP A 32 0.20 0.58 -5.71
CA ASP A 32 1.02 0.66 -6.91
C ASP A 32 1.82 -0.63 -7.06
N ASN A 33 1.64 -1.33 -8.18
CA ASN A 33 2.25 -2.64 -8.39
C ASN A 33 3.77 -2.59 -8.63
N MET A 34 4.31 -1.45 -9.07
CA MET A 34 5.75 -1.28 -9.30
C MET A 34 6.47 -0.76 -8.04
N VAL A 35 5.80 0.07 -7.25
CA VAL A 35 6.34 0.56 -5.96
C VAL A 35 6.03 -0.45 -4.86
N LYS A 36 4.85 -0.37 -4.22
CA LYS A 36 4.51 -1.27 -3.10
C LYS A 36 4.42 -2.74 -3.51
N GLY A 37 4.09 -3.03 -4.77
CA GLY A 37 4.06 -4.41 -5.29
C GLY A 37 5.42 -4.99 -5.65
N ALA A 38 6.48 -4.17 -5.74
CA ALA A 38 7.82 -4.63 -6.11
C ALA A 38 8.94 -3.84 -5.44
N ALA A 39 9.43 -2.76 -6.07
CA ALA A 39 10.68 -2.10 -5.67
C ALA A 39 10.61 -1.44 -4.29
N GLY A 40 9.50 -0.79 -3.96
CA GLY A 40 9.25 -0.21 -2.65
C GLY A 40 9.23 -1.27 -1.54
N GLN A 41 8.61 -2.42 -1.79
CA GLN A 41 8.64 -3.53 -0.83
C GLN A 41 10.04 -4.14 -0.65
N ALA A 42 10.85 -4.18 -1.73
CA ALA A 42 12.24 -4.62 -1.63
C ALA A 42 13.08 -3.68 -0.75
N ILE A 43 12.91 -2.36 -0.91
CA ILE A 43 13.56 -1.36 -0.07
C ILE A 43 13.05 -1.44 1.37
N GLN A 44 11.74 -1.62 1.58
CA GLN A 44 11.15 -1.78 2.91
C GLN A 44 11.77 -2.99 3.65
N ASN A 45 11.93 -4.12 2.96
CA ASN A 45 12.58 -5.32 3.50
C ASN A 45 14.08 -5.07 3.79
N MET A 46 14.77 -4.35 2.90
CA MET A 46 16.17 -3.95 3.12
C MET A 46 16.29 -3.05 4.36
N ASN A 47 15.41 -2.07 4.52
CA ASN A 47 15.40 -1.18 5.68
C ASN A 47 15.30 -1.99 6.98
N LEU A 48 14.36 -2.93 7.04
CA LEU A 48 14.21 -3.82 8.19
C LEU A 48 15.45 -4.71 8.41
N LEU A 49 16.04 -5.26 7.35
CA LEU A 49 17.21 -6.14 7.43
C LEU A 49 18.45 -5.42 7.99
N PHE A 50 18.64 -4.16 7.64
CA PHE A 50 19.81 -3.37 8.03
C PHE A 50 19.56 -2.45 9.25
N GLY A 51 18.36 -2.50 9.84
CA GLY A 51 18.01 -1.73 11.03
C GLY A 51 17.74 -0.24 10.77
N PHE A 52 17.41 0.13 9.54
CA PHE A 52 16.91 1.46 9.19
C PHE A 52 15.43 1.61 9.56
N CYS A 53 14.90 2.83 9.52
CA CYS A 53 13.45 3.01 9.66
C CYS A 53 12.76 2.39 8.44
N GLU A 54 11.68 1.65 8.65
CA GLU A 54 10.98 0.91 7.58
C GLU A 54 10.59 1.80 6.40
N THR A 55 10.27 3.07 6.67
CA THR A 55 9.82 4.07 5.68
C THR A 55 10.94 4.86 5.01
N ASP A 56 12.20 4.65 5.39
CA ASP A 56 13.33 5.40 4.85
C ASP A 56 13.40 5.26 3.30
N GLY A 57 13.39 6.41 2.61
CA GLY A 57 13.50 6.48 1.15
C GLY A 57 12.24 6.08 0.36
N ILE A 58 11.14 5.72 1.03
CA ILE A 58 9.92 5.21 0.36
C ILE A 58 8.61 5.86 0.84
N ASP A 59 8.68 6.87 1.72
CA ASP A 59 7.52 7.62 2.22
C ASP A 59 7.08 8.74 1.26
N MET A 60 6.81 8.38 0.01
CA MET A 60 6.39 9.32 -1.03
C MET A 60 4.87 9.51 -0.99
N ILE A 61 4.44 10.78 -0.96
CA ILE A 61 3.02 11.13 -1.07
C ILE A 61 2.58 10.96 -2.54
N PRO A 62 1.48 10.25 -2.82
CA PRO A 62 0.89 10.16 -4.15
C PRO A 62 0.71 11.55 -4.78
N PRO A 63 1.03 11.73 -6.07
CA PRO A 63 0.87 13.02 -6.73
C PRO A 63 -0.61 13.43 -6.77
N ALA A 64 -0.87 14.71 -6.51
CA ALA A 64 -2.23 15.27 -6.37
C ALA A 64 -2.99 15.47 -7.72
N PHE A 65 -2.43 15.03 -8.85
CA PHE A 65 -2.92 15.33 -10.20
C PHE A 65 -3.15 14.06 -11.03
#